data_AF-A0A2G9T630-F1
#
_entry.id   AF-A0A2G9T630-F1
#
_cell.length_a   1.000
_cell.length_b   1.000
_cell.length_c   1.000
_cell.angle_alpha   90.00
_cell.angle_beta   90.00
_cell.angle_gamma   90.00
#
_symmetry.space_group_name_H-M   'P 1'
#
loop_
_entity.id
_entity.type
_entity.pdbx_description
1 polymer ?
#
loop_
_entity_poly.entity_id
_entity_poly.type
_entity_poly.pdbx_seq_one_letter_code
_entity_poly.pdbx_strand_id
1 'polypeptide(L)'
;MHQDQSTVCRVPAHSAAVCVFSNIVFQQMLHNAKMRGAEELHALQKVCFIRLSFVKGWGPDYPRQDVTSTPCWLEIQLLYPLW
;
A
#
# COMPACT_ATOMS: atom_id res chain seq x y z
N MET A 1 7.89 -10.44 -15.56
CA MET A 1 6.84 -10.55 -14.54
C MET A 1 7.39 -9.94 -13.25
N HIS A 2 7.37 -8.61 -13.12
CA HIS A 2 7.80 -7.94 -11.89
C HIS A 2 6.67 -8.07 -10.87
N GLN A 3 6.77 -9.04 -9.98
CA GLN A 3 5.90 -9.13 -8.82
C GLN A 3 6.45 -8.15 -7.78
N ASP A 4 5.94 -6.91 -7.83
CA ASP A 4 6.16 -5.91 -6.78
C ASP A 4 5.67 -6.55 -5.47
N GLN A 5 6.53 -6.63 -4.45
CA GLN A 5 6.18 -7.23 -3.16
C GLN A 5 5.09 -6.40 -2.49
N SER A 6 3.83 -6.71 -2.77
CA SER A 6 2.72 -6.21 -1.97
C SER A 6 2.69 -6.98 -0.65
N THR A 7 3.35 -6.45 0.38
CA THR A 7 3.28 -7.01 1.73
C THR A 7 1.86 -6.81 2.25
N VAL A 8 1.09 -7.89 2.39
CA VAL A 8 -0.25 -7.86 2.98
C VAL A 8 -0.12 -8.09 4.48
N CYS A 9 -0.55 -7.12 5.29
CA CYS A 9 -0.54 -7.21 6.74
C CYS A 9 -1.95 -7.51 7.30
N ARG A 10 -2.03 -8.49 8.20
CA ARG A 10 -3.27 -8.77 8.95
C ARG A 10 -3.35 -7.84 10.17
N VAL A 11 -4.45 -7.08 10.28
CA VAL A 11 -4.75 -6.26 11.46
C VAL A 11 -5.70 -7.05 12.38
N PRO A 12 -5.29 -7.40 13.62
CA PRO A 12 -6.16 -8.05 14.58
C PRO A 12 -7.35 -7.16 14.98
N ALA A 13 -8.53 -7.77 15.22
CA ALA A 13 -9.74 -7.03 15.59
C ALA A 13 -9.62 -6.28 16.94
N HIS A 14 -8.71 -6.71 17.80
CA HIS A 14 -8.47 -6.11 19.12
C HIS A 14 -7.38 -5.02 19.09
N SER A 15 -6.82 -4.69 17.93
CA SER A 15 -5.86 -3.61 17.79
C SER A 15 -6.57 -2.25 17.85
N ALA A 16 -6.05 -1.32 18.67
CA ALA A 16 -6.65 0.00 18.86
C ALA A 16 -6.55 0.90 17.61
N ALA A 17 -5.42 0.85 16.90
CA ALA A 17 -5.20 1.54 15.63
C ALA A 17 -3.97 0.95 14.92
N VAL A 18 -3.90 1.10 13.59
CA VAL A 18 -2.70 0.81 12.79
C VAL A 18 -2.38 2.03 11.95
N CYS A 19 -1.12 2.47 12.01
CA CYS A 19 -0.61 3.49 11.12
C CYS A 19 -0.28 2.85 9.76
N VAL A 20 -1.09 3.14 8.74
CA VAL A 20 -0.92 2.62 7.38
C VAL A 20 -0.14 3.57 6.47
N PHE A 21 0.05 4.81 6.88
CA PHE A 21 0.79 5.83 6.14
C PHE A 21 1.45 6.83 7.09
N SER A 22 2.70 7.18 6.81
CA SER A 22 3.46 8.18 7.57
C SER A 22 4.02 9.24 6.63
N ASN A 23 3.62 10.49 6.83
CA ASN A 23 4.13 11.63 6.06
C ASN A 23 5.66 11.76 6.17
N ILE A 24 6.22 11.47 7.35
CA ILE A 24 7.68 11.58 7.57
C ILE A 24 8.43 10.56 6.70
N VAL A 25 7.97 9.31 6.69
CA VAL A 25 8.58 8.24 5.88
C VAL A 25 8.39 8.52 4.39
N PHE A 26 7.20 8.98 3.99
CA PHE A 26 6.92 9.33 2.60
C PHE A 26 7.83 10.47 2.09
N GLN A 27 8.05 11.52 2.88
CA GLN A 27 8.94 12.63 2.49
C GLN A 27 10.39 12.16 2.29
N GLN A 28 10.86 11.22 3.12
CA GLN A 28 12.18 10.61 2.94
C GLN A 28 12.25 9.78 1.64
N MET A 29 11.23 8.96 1.36
CA MET A 29 11.13 8.21 0.11
C MET A 29 11.11 9.15 -1.11
N LEU A 30 10.35 10.25 -1.04
CA LEU A 30 10.28 11.28 -2.08
C LEU A 30 11.64 11.93 -2.34
N HIS A 31 12.36 12.31 -1.29
CA HIS A 31 13.70 12.87 -1.43
C HIS A 31 14.65 11.89 -2.15
N ASN A 32 14.62 10.61 -1.77
CA ASN A 32 15.43 9.58 -2.40
C ASN A 32 15.03 9.32 -3.86
N ALA A 33 13.73 9.29 -4.16
CA ALA A 33 13.20 9.07 -5.51
C ALA A 33 13.58 10.22 -6.45
N LYS A 34 13.52 11.47 -5.98
CA LYS A 34 13.94 12.66 -6.75
C LYS A 34 15.38 12.54 -7.26
N MET A 35 16.28 11.97 -6.46
CA MET A 35 17.70 11.79 -6.83
C MET A 35 17.93 10.65 -7.83
N ARG A 36 16.99 9.70 -7.92
CA ARG A 36 17.11 8.49 -8.75
C ARG A 36 16.42 8.61 -10.11
N GLY A 37 15.51 9.57 -10.26
CA GLY A 37 14.89 9.92 -11.53
C GLY A 37 13.40 9.57 -11.64
N ALA A 38 12.87 9.70 -12.85
CA ALA A 38 11.42 9.64 -13.13
C ALA A 38 10.78 8.28 -12.85
N GLU A 39 11.48 7.17 -13.13
CA GLU A 39 11.01 5.81 -12.85
C GLU A 39 10.67 5.62 -11.37
N GLU A 40 11.53 6.11 -10.46
CA GLU A 40 11.32 5.95 -9.02
C GLU A 40 10.25 6.89 -8.48
N LEU A 41 10.10 8.07 -9.08
CA LEU A 41 8.97 8.95 -8.75
C LEU A 41 7.64 8.30 -9.16
N HIS A 42 7.60 7.64 -10.31
CA HIS A 42 6.41 6.91 -10.75
C HIS A 42 6.13 5.69 -9.86
N ALA A 43 7.16 4.95 -9.45
CA ALA A 43 7.01 3.87 -8.49
C ALA A 43 6.47 4.37 -7.14
N LEU A 44 6.95 5.53 -6.67
CA LEU A 44 6.49 6.15 -5.43
C LEU A 44 5.01 6.58 -5.48
N GLN A 45 4.46 6.94 -6.64
CA GLN A 45 3.03 7.24 -6.79
C GLN A 45 2.15 6.08 -6.33
N LYS A 46 2.60 4.83 -6.51
CA LYS A 46 1.87 3.64 -6.05
C LYS A 46 1.66 3.61 -4.54
N VAL A 47 2.56 4.22 -3.75
CA VAL A 47 2.47 4.29 -2.28
C VAL A 47 1.29 5.16 -1.81
N CYS A 48 0.76 6.02 -2.68
CA CYS A 48 -0.42 6.84 -2.39
C CYS A 48 -1.74 6.06 -2.49
N PHE A 49 -1.69 4.79 -2.90
CA PHE A 49 -2.85 3.90 -3.00
C PHE A 49 -2.75 2.81 -1.93
N ILE A 50 -3.75 2.76 -1.04
CA ILE A 50 -3.84 1.78 0.03
C ILE A 50 -5.04 0.89 -0.25
N ARG A 51 -4.82 -0.43 -0.34
CA ARG A 51 -5.89 -1.41 -0.49
C ARG A 51 -6.10 -2.16 0.81
N LEU A 52 -7.36 -2.33 1.22
CA LEU A 52 -7.73 -3.04 2.43
C LEU A 52 -8.94 -3.93 2.18
N SER A 53 -8.94 -5.13 2.76
CA SER A 53 -10.05 -6.09 2.67
C SER A 53 -10.68 -6.32 4.04
N PHE A 54 -11.99 -6.54 4.07
CA PHE A 54 -12.68 -6.90 5.30
C PHE A 54 -12.80 -8.41 5.45
N VAL A 55 -12.46 -8.92 6.64
CA VAL A 55 -12.59 -10.33 7.08
C VAL A 55 -11.70 -11.34 6.33
N LYS A 56 -11.62 -11.29 5.00
CA LYS A 56 -10.86 -12.24 4.16
C LYS A 56 -9.63 -11.56 3.56
N GLY A 57 -8.44 -12.09 3.87
CA GLY A 57 -7.18 -11.61 3.30
C GLY A 57 -6.88 -12.17 1.90
N TRP A 58 -5.84 -11.60 1.28
CA TRP A 58 -5.27 -12.00 -0.01
C TRP A 58 -3.73 -12.00 0.08
N GLY A 59 -3.06 -12.51 -0.95
CA GLY A 59 -1.61 -12.57 -1.06
C GLY A 59 -1.06 -14.00 -0.98
N PRO A 60 0.27 -14.16 -0.89
CA PRO A 60 0.94 -15.46 -0.99
C PRO A 60 0.45 -16.50 0.03
N ASP A 61 0.07 -16.05 1.23
CA ASP A 61 -0.38 -16.91 2.33
C ASP A 61 -1.89 -17.20 2.31
N TYR A 62 -2.61 -16.76 1.28
CA TYR A 62 -4.07 -16.90 1.17
C TYR A 62 -4.46 -17.59 -0.15
N PRO A 63 -5.64 -18.26 -0.20
CA PRO A 63 -6.18 -18.78 -1.45
C PRO A 63 -6.46 -17.71 -2.51
N ARG A 64 -6.60 -16.44 -2.09
CA ARG A 64 -6.87 -15.28 -2.95
C ARG A 64 -5.55 -14.61 -3.28
N GLN A 65 -5.17 -14.59 -4.56
CA GLN A 65 -3.92 -13.96 -4.99
C GLN A 65 -4.03 -12.45 -5.18
N ASP A 66 -5.25 -11.94 -5.36
CA ASP A 66 -5.52 -10.51 -5.55
C ASP A 66 -6.66 -10.03 -4.63
N VAL A 67 -6.63 -8.75 -4.25
CA VAL A 67 -7.64 -8.13 -3.38
C VAL A 67 -9.03 -8.14 -4.01
N THR A 68 -9.13 -8.09 -5.35
CA THR A 68 -10.41 -8.19 -6.09
C THR A 68 -11.09 -9.54 -5.90
N SER A 69 -10.35 -10.57 -5.46
CA SER A 69 -10.92 -11.89 -5.11
C SER A 69 -11.51 -11.92 -3.69
N THR A 70 -11.38 -10.83 -2.92
CA THR A 70 -12.01 -10.67 -1.61
C THR A 70 -13.44 -10.14 -1.77
N PRO A 71 -14.40 -10.59 -0.95
CA PRO A 71 -15.81 -10.25 -1.12
C PRO A 71 -16.14 -8.77 -0.81
N CYS A 72 -15.29 -8.10 -0.02
CA CYS A 72 -15.48 -6.71 0.37
C CYS A 72 -14.10 -6.08 0.64
N TRP A 73 -13.79 -5.00 -0.07
CA TRP A 73 -12.53 -4.27 0.02
C TRP A 73 -12.71 -2.80 -0.36
N LEU A 74 -11.73 -1.98 0.00
CA LEU A 74 -11.65 -0.57 -0.37
C LEU A 74 -10.26 -0.26 -0.93
N GLU A 75 -10.22 0.72 -1.83
CA GLU A 75 -9.01 1.42 -2.23
C GLU A 75 -9.11 2.86 -1.70
N ILE A 76 -8.06 3.30 -1.00
CA ILE A 76 -7.93 4.66 -0.49
C ILE A 76 -6.82 5.33 -1.30
N GLN A 77 -7.16 6.45 -1.93
CA GLN A 77 -6.19 7.31 -2.60
C GLN A 77 -5.87 8.51 -1.71
N LEU A 78 -4.60 8.69 -1.38
CA LEU A 78 -4.10 9.87 -0.68
C LEU A 78 -3.79 10.96 -1.71
N LEU A 79 -4.58 12.04 -1.69
CA LEU A 79 -4.45 13.13 -2.67
C LEU A 79 -3.32 14.10 -2.32
N TYR A 80 -3.22 14.50 -1.05
CA TYR A 80 -2.26 15.50 -0.56
C TYR A 80 -0.77 15.13 -0.60
N PRO A 81 -0.30 13.87 -0.57
CA PRO A 81 1.13 13.57 -0.66
C PRO A 81 1.77 13.94 -2.00
N LEU A 82 0.96 14.22 -3.03
CA LEU A 82 1.42 14.47 -4.40
C LEU A 82 1.43 15.96 -4.79
N TRP A 83 0.97 16.86 -3.91
CA TRP A 83 0.97 18.32 -4.12
C TRP A 83 2.06 19.01 -3.30
#